data_AF-E8X1B6-F1
#
_entry.id   AF-E8X1B6-F1
#
_cell.length_a   1.000
_cell.length_b   1.000
_cell.length_c   1.000
_cell.angle_alpha   90.00
_cell.angle_beta   90.00
_cell.angle_gamma   90.00
#
_symmetry.space_group_name_H-M   'P 1'
#
loop_
_entity.id
_entity.type
_entity.pdbx_description
1 polymer ?
#
loop_
_entity_poly.entity_id
_entity_poly.type
_entity_poly.pdbx_seq_one_letter_code
_entity_poly.pdbx_strand_id
1 'polypeptide(L)'
;MSNILHANGILHFQLPKSLFSKSGVFNRGRLNFPALAVYTYLCYKAQEGTKVQMLLTANELGDALKMDADTVQIARGRLEQEGLVSVMRTPLGYTYQLLDHSTGKALVRGIKGDIAPINLDDVSPTGLKTYFRHHTEGPFKSKTGSLTVYCPVHNDSRPSLTVDLNDHGTWKCHACDRGGKLIAFEQWVAKSKGEDLSTKDALPRLIGVLISLGLLKGHLGQPEASYQYRNTAGILKFEVLRYKTNEGKLFLQRRPDPNNPKKWIWNLDGVTKMLYGLGDVDEADVVVICEGEKDCDNVRSLRLTSEITSLKDVAVVTCPGGAHKWQASYSHSLQGKRVIILPDNDKDKTGVTHAQKVVASLKDQALEVRVCCIPSEFKDVSEFLEIHGSDLTQILGSDWIHKPLQP
;
A
#
# COMPACT_ATOMS: atom_id res chain seq x y z
N MET A 1 -2.20 17.39 4.26
CA MET A 1 -1.18 16.58 3.56
C MET A 1 0.09 16.71 4.37
N SER A 2 0.80 15.60 4.61
CA SER A 2 2.12 15.63 5.25
C SER A 2 3.03 16.62 4.50
N ASN A 3 3.79 17.42 5.24
CA ASN A 3 4.82 18.31 4.66
C ASN A 3 6.02 17.54 4.11
N ILE A 4 5.98 16.21 4.14
CA ILE A 4 7.04 15.34 3.69
C ILE A 4 6.54 14.54 2.49
N LEU A 5 7.16 14.77 1.34
CA LEU A 5 7.11 13.86 0.20
C LEU A 5 8.31 12.92 0.27
N HIS A 6 8.07 11.64 0.03
CA HIS A 6 9.11 10.63 -0.06
C HIS A 6 9.34 10.31 -1.54
N ALA A 7 10.33 10.94 -2.17
CA ALA A 7 10.74 10.60 -3.54
C ALA A 7 12.18 10.08 -3.49
N ASN A 8 12.43 8.91 -4.08
CA ASN A 8 13.78 8.32 -4.19
C ASN A 8 14.59 8.23 -2.87
N GLY A 9 13.92 8.09 -1.72
CA GLY A 9 14.59 8.04 -0.40
C GLY A 9 15.11 9.39 0.10
N ILE A 10 14.74 10.49 -0.57
CA ILE A 10 14.98 11.87 -0.17
C ILE A 10 13.70 12.38 0.51
N LEU A 11 13.87 12.96 1.70
CA LEU A 11 12.81 13.71 2.37
C LEU A 11 12.63 15.03 1.63
N HIS A 12 11.57 15.17 0.85
CA HIS A 12 11.18 16.46 0.28
C HIS A 12 10.29 17.19 1.26
N PHE A 13 10.82 18.22 1.91
CA PHE A 13 10.04 19.05 2.81
C PHE A 13 9.31 20.13 2.01
N GLN A 14 7.99 20.03 1.94
CA GLN A 14 7.13 21.07 1.41
C GLN A 14 6.78 22.06 2.51
N LEU A 15 6.87 23.35 2.21
CA LEU A 15 6.31 24.36 3.10
C LEU A 15 4.78 24.17 3.13
N PRO A 16 4.16 24.02 4.32
CA PRO A 16 2.73 23.81 4.41
C PRO A 16 1.95 24.92 3.69
N LYS A 17 1.03 24.56 2.79
CA LYS A 17 0.14 25.54 2.12
C LYS A 17 -0.63 26.41 3.12
N SER A 18 -0.89 25.88 4.32
CA SER A 18 -1.51 26.61 5.43
C SER A 18 -0.69 27.82 5.89
N LEU A 19 0.64 27.84 5.71
CA LEU A 19 1.45 29.04 5.95
C LEU A 19 0.97 30.19 5.09
N PHE A 20 0.69 29.94 3.81
CA PHE A 20 0.38 30.97 2.80
C PHE A 20 -1.13 31.19 2.57
N SER A 21 -2.01 30.42 3.22
CA SER A 21 -3.46 30.57 3.10
C SER A 21 -3.97 31.90 3.70
N LYS A 22 -5.13 32.43 3.26
CA LYS A 22 -5.74 33.66 3.82
C LYS A 22 -5.98 33.58 5.34
N SER A 23 -6.22 32.38 5.87
CA SER A 23 -6.35 32.07 7.30
C SER A 23 -5.04 31.61 7.96
N GLY A 24 -3.94 31.66 7.23
CA GLY A 24 -2.64 31.08 7.56
C GLY A 24 -1.82 31.86 8.55
N VAL A 25 -0.80 31.19 9.10
CA VAL A 25 0.08 31.74 10.14
C VAL A 25 0.90 32.94 9.62
N PHE A 26 1.22 32.98 8.33
CA PHE A 26 1.91 34.11 7.68
C PHE A 26 1.00 35.34 7.54
N ASN A 27 -0.24 35.15 7.06
CA ASN A 27 -1.19 36.25 6.83
C ASN A 27 -1.77 36.84 8.14
N ARG A 28 -1.66 36.15 9.27
CA ARG A 28 -2.03 36.67 10.60
C ARG A 28 -0.90 37.44 11.31
N GLY A 29 0.25 37.65 10.66
CA GLY A 29 1.44 38.23 11.28
C GLY A 29 2.01 37.37 12.42
N ARG A 30 1.63 36.09 12.46
CA ARG A 30 2.06 35.19 13.54
C ARG A 30 3.45 34.64 13.29
N LEU A 31 3.83 34.35 12.05
CA LEU A 31 5.21 34.00 11.69
C LEU A 31 5.91 35.21 11.07
N ASN A 32 6.99 35.70 11.70
CA ASN A 32 7.82 36.77 11.16
C ASN A 32 8.91 36.22 10.22
N PHE A 33 9.55 37.10 9.45
CA PHE A 33 10.61 36.72 8.51
C PHE A 33 11.74 35.90 9.16
N PRO A 34 12.24 36.25 10.36
CA PRO A 34 13.22 35.43 11.07
C PRO A 34 12.77 33.99 11.35
N ALA A 35 11.56 33.80 11.87
CA ALA A 35 11.04 32.46 12.14
C ALA A 35 10.84 31.63 10.85
N LEU A 36 10.39 32.26 9.76
CA LEU A 36 10.28 31.58 8.47
C LEU A 36 11.66 31.19 7.92
N ALA A 37 12.67 32.06 8.03
CA ALA A 37 14.03 31.77 7.59
C ALA A 37 14.64 30.60 8.37
N VAL A 38 14.49 30.61 9.70
CA VAL A 38 14.92 29.49 10.56
C VAL A 38 14.19 28.20 10.17
N TYR A 39 12.86 28.24 10.00
CA TYR A 39 12.10 27.04 9.62
C TYR A 39 12.50 26.49 8.24
N THR A 40 12.71 27.37 7.27
CA THR A 40 13.13 26.97 5.91
C THR A 40 14.52 26.36 5.94
N TYR A 41 15.44 26.91 6.74
CA TYR A 41 16.77 26.34 6.94
C TYR A 41 16.74 24.97 7.64
N LEU A 42 15.88 24.81 8.64
CA LEU A 42 15.64 23.52 9.29
C LEU A 42 15.10 22.49 8.27
N CYS A 43 14.17 22.88 7.40
CA CYS A 43 13.68 22.02 6.31
C CYS A 43 14.79 21.65 5.32
N TYR A 44 15.64 22.62 4.95
CA TYR A 44 16.80 22.40 4.08
C TYR A 44 17.80 21.41 4.69
N LYS A 45 18.19 21.59 5.95
CA LYS A 45 19.10 20.69 6.66
C LYS A 45 18.51 19.30 6.87
N ALA A 46 17.21 19.24 7.13
CA ALA A 46 16.47 17.99 7.20
C ALA A 46 16.48 17.24 5.85
N GLN A 47 16.37 17.99 4.73
CA GLN A 47 16.48 17.46 3.38
C GLN A 47 17.89 16.97 3.04
N GLU A 48 18.94 17.79 3.26
CA GLU A 48 20.35 17.40 3.04
C GLU A 48 20.70 16.13 3.81
N GLY A 49 20.27 16.05 5.08
CA GLY A 49 20.66 14.96 5.98
C GLY A 49 19.72 13.74 5.97
N THR A 50 18.56 13.80 5.30
CA THR A 50 17.44 12.85 5.51
C THR A 50 17.10 12.64 7.00
N LYS A 51 17.12 13.72 7.80
CA LYS A 51 16.85 13.72 9.24
C LYS A 51 15.62 14.57 9.53
N VAL A 52 14.82 14.16 10.50
CA VAL A 52 13.66 14.95 11.02
C VAL A 52 13.99 15.69 12.32
N GLN A 53 15.19 15.44 12.85
CA GLN A 53 15.72 16.03 14.07
C GLN A 53 17.15 16.52 13.82
N MET A 54 17.49 17.71 14.33
CA MET A 54 18.82 18.31 14.16
C MET A 54 19.28 18.96 15.46
N LEU A 55 20.56 18.81 15.78
CA LEU A 55 21.23 19.53 16.85
C LEU A 55 21.93 20.74 16.24
N LEU A 56 21.54 21.95 16.64
CA LEU A 56 22.10 23.21 16.17
C LEU A 56 22.24 24.21 17.33
N THR A 57 23.30 25.00 17.31
CA THR A 57 23.53 26.13 18.20
C THR A 57 22.89 27.41 17.64
N ALA A 58 22.73 28.42 18.51
CA ALA A 58 22.28 29.75 18.07
C ALA A 58 23.28 30.40 17.11
N ASN A 59 24.59 30.19 17.31
CA ASN A 59 25.63 30.72 16.45
C ASN A 59 25.61 30.06 15.07
N GLU A 60 25.45 28.73 14.97
CA GLU A 60 25.34 28.05 13.67
C GLU A 60 24.15 28.54 12.85
N LEU A 61 23.00 28.78 13.50
CA LEU A 61 21.84 29.38 12.84
C LEU A 61 22.09 30.85 12.47
N GLY A 62 22.70 31.62 13.38
CA GLY A 62 23.00 33.03 13.17
C GLY A 62 23.97 33.24 12.01
N ASP A 63 25.03 32.44 11.92
CA ASP A 63 26.04 32.52 10.86
C ASP A 63 25.47 32.13 9.49
N ALA A 64 24.62 31.08 9.46
CA ALA A 64 23.97 30.60 8.25
C ALA A 64 22.91 31.56 7.71
N LEU A 65 22.18 32.23 8.61
CA LEU A 65 21.05 33.10 8.26
C LEU A 65 21.34 34.60 8.34
N LYS A 66 22.56 34.97 8.75
CA LYS A 66 22.97 36.36 9.04
C LYS A 66 22.04 37.03 10.05
N MET A 67 21.81 36.34 11.16
CA MET A 67 20.96 36.79 12.27
C MET A 67 21.74 36.81 13.58
N ASP A 68 21.45 37.78 14.45
CA ASP A 68 21.98 37.77 15.81
C ASP A 68 21.31 36.70 16.68
N ALA A 69 21.94 36.36 17.81
CA ALA A 69 21.50 35.28 18.67
C ALA A 69 20.12 35.53 19.31
N ASP A 70 19.77 36.79 19.60
CA ASP A 70 18.48 37.15 20.19
C ASP A 70 17.36 36.97 19.16
N THR A 71 17.60 37.38 17.91
CA THR A 71 16.71 37.14 16.78
C THR A 71 16.46 35.64 16.55
N VAL A 72 17.51 34.80 16.61
CA VAL A 72 17.38 33.34 16.50
C VAL A 72 16.57 32.76 17.67
N GLN A 73 16.77 33.26 18.89
CA GLN A 73 16.01 32.82 20.06
C GLN A 73 14.52 33.14 19.94
N ILE A 74 14.17 34.37 19.52
CA ILE A 74 12.78 34.78 19.29
C ILE A 74 12.14 33.91 18.20
N ALA A 75 12.86 33.71 17.10
CA ALA A 75 12.41 32.87 15.99
C ALA A 75 12.12 31.43 16.43
N ARG A 76 13.03 30.81 17.18
CA ARG A 76 12.86 29.46 17.75
C ARG A 76 11.62 29.35 18.62
N GLY A 77 11.44 30.25 19.59
CA GLY A 77 10.28 30.23 20.47
C GLY A 77 8.97 30.36 19.70
N ARG A 78 8.98 31.13 18.61
CA ARG A 78 7.81 31.28 17.76
C ARG A 78 7.47 30.02 16.97
N LEU A 79 8.48 29.33 16.44
CA LEU A 79 8.28 28.07 15.73
C LEU A 79 7.72 26.96 16.64
N GLU A 80 8.16 26.93 17.89
CA GLU A 80 7.64 26.01 18.89
C GLU A 80 6.19 26.35 19.27
N GLN A 81 5.88 27.63 19.48
CA GLN A 81 4.52 28.10 19.76
C GLN A 81 3.52 27.75 18.65
N GLU A 82 3.94 27.85 17.39
CA GLU A 82 3.10 27.53 16.23
C GLU A 82 3.07 26.02 15.90
N GLY A 83 3.70 25.18 16.72
CA GLY A 83 3.67 23.72 16.56
C GLY A 83 4.36 23.22 15.29
N LEU A 84 5.33 23.98 14.77
CA LEU A 84 6.11 23.60 13.59
C LEU A 84 7.35 22.78 13.96
N VAL A 85 7.86 23.00 15.17
CA VAL A 85 8.99 22.28 15.75
C VAL A 85 8.74 22.01 17.23
N SER A 86 9.37 20.97 17.77
CA SER A 86 9.58 20.82 19.21
C SER A 86 11.06 21.04 19.49
N VAL A 87 11.37 21.81 20.54
CA VAL A 87 12.73 22.22 20.87
C VAL A 87 13.16 21.64 22.20
N MET A 88 14.35 21.06 22.25
CA MET A 88 14.97 20.60 23.49
C MET A 88 16.35 21.22 23.66
N ARG A 89 16.59 21.90 24.79
CA ARG A 89 17.93 22.42 25.12
C ARG A 89 18.84 21.27 25.55
N THR A 90 20.08 21.31 25.08
CA THR A 90 21.15 20.35 25.40
C THR A 90 22.43 21.11 25.78
N PRO A 91 23.44 20.45 26.37
CA PRO A 91 24.73 21.08 26.64
C PRO A 91 25.44 21.60 25.37
N LEU A 92 25.15 21.00 24.22
CA LEU A 92 25.80 21.29 22.94
C LEU A 92 25.01 22.28 22.06
N GLY A 93 23.84 22.74 22.50
CA GLY A 93 22.95 23.58 21.70
C GLY A 93 21.48 23.20 21.86
N TYR A 94 20.71 23.29 20.79
CA TYR A 94 19.28 22.96 20.78
C TYR A 94 18.99 21.87 19.77
N THR A 95 18.20 20.89 20.19
CA THR A 95 17.66 19.86 19.32
C THR A 95 16.30 20.34 18.79
N TYR A 96 16.17 20.40 17.47
CA TYR A 96 14.96 20.79 16.76
C TYR A 96 14.34 19.55 16.12
N GLN A 97 13.15 19.15 16.56
CA GLN A 97 12.35 18.10 15.96
C GLN A 97 11.25 18.72 15.11
N LEU A 98 11.21 18.43 13.81
CA LEU A 98 10.14 18.92 12.93
C LEU A 98 8.80 18.24 13.27
N LEU A 99 7.70 18.99 13.24
CA LEU A 99 6.35 18.51 13.55
C LEU A 99 5.43 18.58 12.31
N ASP A 100 4.44 17.70 12.27
CA ASP A 100 3.34 17.78 11.33
C ASP A 100 2.43 18.94 11.74
N HIS A 101 2.30 19.95 10.88
CA HIS A 101 1.55 21.16 11.19
C HIS A 101 0.03 20.93 11.38
N SER A 102 -0.50 19.82 10.88
CA SER A 102 -1.93 19.49 10.95
C SER A 102 -2.27 18.68 12.19
N THR A 103 -1.32 17.87 12.68
CA THR A 103 -1.55 17.00 13.85
C THR A 103 -0.72 17.38 15.08
N GLY A 104 0.26 18.28 14.95
CA GLY A 104 1.21 18.65 16.01
C GLY A 104 2.16 17.51 16.44
N LYS A 105 2.22 16.41 15.68
CA LYS A 105 3.00 15.21 16.05
C LYS A 105 4.40 15.28 15.44
N ALA A 106 5.37 14.67 16.11
CA ALA A 106 6.73 14.58 15.57
C ALA A 106 6.74 13.89 14.21
N LEU A 107 7.37 14.53 13.24
CA LEU A 107 7.64 13.92 11.95
C LEU A 107 8.62 12.76 12.16
N VAL A 108 8.29 11.62 11.58
CA VAL A 108 9.14 10.43 11.60
C VAL A 108 10.03 10.43 10.36
N ARG A 109 11.25 9.89 10.51
CA ARG A 109 12.18 9.78 9.38
C ARG A 109 11.51 9.02 8.25
N GLY A 110 11.59 9.60 7.05
CA GLY A 110 11.24 8.92 5.82
C GLY A 110 12.12 7.72 5.66
N ILE A 111 11.49 6.57 5.73
CA ILE A 111 12.20 5.34 5.74
C ILE A 111 12.66 5.10 4.28
N LYS A 112 13.93 4.74 4.10
CA LYS A 112 14.47 4.24 2.83
C LYS A 112 13.97 2.81 2.69
N GLY A 113 13.29 2.45 1.60
CA GLY A 113 12.98 1.06 1.20
C GLY A 113 12.94 0.08 2.36
N ASP A 114 11.87 0.14 3.15
CA ASP A 114 11.92 0.11 4.62
C ASP A 114 12.10 -1.24 5.26
N ILE A 115 12.05 -2.29 4.45
CA ILE A 115 12.03 -3.65 4.92
C ILE A 115 13.17 -4.35 4.21
N ALA A 116 14.18 -4.76 5.01
CA ALA A 116 15.16 -5.73 4.56
C ALA A 116 14.43 -6.96 4.02
N PRO A 117 14.96 -7.64 2.99
CA PRO A 117 14.36 -8.86 2.48
C PRO A 117 14.06 -9.82 3.63
N ILE A 118 12.85 -10.36 3.68
CA ILE A 118 12.48 -11.32 4.71
C ILE A 118 13.23 -12.62 4.41
N ASN A 119 14.25 -12.92 5.20
CA ASN A 119 14.94 -14.20 5.11
C ASN A 119 14.11 -15.28 5.81
N LEU A 120 13.56 -16.21 5.04
CA LEU A 120 12.74 -17.30 5.58
C LEU A 120 13.55 -18.30 6.40
N ASP A 121 14.88 -18.32 6.23
CA ASP A 121 15.77 -19.19 6.99
C ASP A 121 15.96 -18.71 8.45
N ASP A 122 15.59 -17.46 8.76
CA ASP A 122 15.64 -16.88 10.10
C ASP A 122 14.48 -17.36 11.00
N VAL A 123 13.50 -18.09 10.44
CA VAL A 123 12.41 -18.67 11.23
C VAL A 123 12.98 -19.76 12.14
N SER A 124 13.00 -19.47 13.45
CA SER A 124 13.55 -20.39 14.45
C SER A 124 12.94 -21.80 14.39
N PRO A 125 13.65 -22.84 14.85
CA PRO A 125 13.11 -24.21 14.95
C PRO A 125 11.75 -24.29 15.67
N THR A 126 11.55 -23.49 16.72
CA THR A 126 10.27 -23.41 17.43
C THR A 126 9.19 -22.74 16.57
N GLY A 127 9.55 -21.70 15.82
CA GLY A 127 8.66 -21.05 14.86
C GLY A 127 8.23 -22.00 13.73
N LEU A 128 9.16 -22.77 13.18
CA LEU A 128 8.87 -23.81 12.17
C LEU A 128 7.89 -24.85 12.73
N LYS A 129 8.06 -25.30 13.98
CA LYS A 129 7.09 -26.20 14.62
C LYS A 129 5.69 -25.59 14.67
N THR A 130 5.58 -24.32 15.06
CA THR A 130 4.29 -23.61 15.10
C THR A 130 3.68 -23.49 13.70
N TYR A 131 4.48 -23.13 12.69
CA TYR A 131 4.04 -23.02 11.30
C TYR A 131 3.50 -24.33 10.74
N PHE A 132 4.25 -25.45 10.84
CA PHE A 132 3.77 -26.72 10.29
C PHE A 132 2.54 -27.24 11.05
N ARG A 133 2.46 -27.02 12.37
CA ARG A 133 1.27 -27.38 13.16
C ARG A 133 0.04 -26.55 12.81
N HIS A 134 0.21 -25.31 12.34
CA HIS A 134 -0.92 -24.49 11.89
C HIS A 134 -1.65 -25.11 10.69
N HIS A 135 -0.92 -25.86 9.86
CA HIS A 135 -1.47 -26.48 8.66
C HIS A 135 -2.07 -27.88 8.89
N THR A 136 -1.97 -28.43 10.10
CA THR A 136 -2.32 -29.83 10.36
C THR A 136 -3.16 -29.95 11.64
N GLU A 137 -4.31 -30.59 11.55
CA GLU A 137 -5.09 -30.99 12.73
C GLU A 137 -4.73 -32.45 13.07
N GLY A 138 -3.97 -32.67 14.15
CA GLY A 138 -3.62 -34.04 14.53
C GLY A 138 -2.44 -34.19 15.49
N PRO A 139 -2.14 -35.44 15.91
CA PRO A 139 -1.00 -35.75 16.74
C PRO A 139 0.31 -35.46 16.01
N PHE A 140 1.33 -35.12 16.79
CA PHE A 140 2.67 -34.85 16.29
C PHE A 140 3.71 -35.56 17.15
N LYS A 141 4.88 -35.83 16.56
CA LYS A 141 6.07 -36.31 17.27
C LYS A 141 7.18 -35.30 17.04
N SER A 142 7.87 -34.90 18.09
CA SER A 142 9.04 -34.02 17.95
C SER A 142 10.23 -34.64 18.66
N LYS A 143 11.39 -34.59 17.98
CA LYS A 143 12.71 -34.90 18.52
C LYS A 143 13.61 -33.68 18.33
N THR A 144 14.80 -33.66 18.92
CA THR A 144 15.78 -32.60 18.69
C THR A 144 16.06 -32.47 17.19
N GLY A 145 15.86 -31.28 16.61
CA GLY A 145 16.08 -31.01 15.19
C GLY A 145 15.02 -31.54 14.22
N SER A 146 13.96 -32.24 14.67
CA SER A 146 12.96 -32.80 13.76
C SER A 146 11.53 -32.77 14.31
N LEU A 147 10.56 -32.63 13.40
CA LEU A 147 9.13 -32.71 13.66
C LEU A 147 8.51 -33.71 12.68
N THR A 148 7.55 -34.50 13.15
CA THR A 148 6.68 -35.33 12.30
C THR A 148 5.23 -35.02 12.63
N VAL A 149 4.46 -34.61 11.62
CA VAL A 149 3.04 -34.21 11.72
C VAL A 149 2.20 -34.96 10.71
N TYR A 150 0.88 -34.85 10.85
CA TYR A 150 -0.05 -35.31 9.82
C TYR A 150 0.13 -34.53 8.53
N CYS A 151 -0.14 -35.17 7.40
CA CYS A 151 -0.16 -34.52 6.12
C CYS A 151 -1.40 -33.62 5.99
N PRO A 152 -1.25 -32.36 5.53
CA PRO A 152 -2.38 -31.46 5.32
C PRO A 152 -3.19 -31.78 4.03
N VAL A 153 -2.69 -32.69 3.18
CA VAL A 153 -3.24 -32.97 1.84
C VAL A 153 -3.95 -34.33 1.75
N HIS A 154 -3.59 -35.30 2.60
CA HIS A 154 -4.28 -36.59 2.64
C HIS A 154 -4.56 -36.99 4.08
N ASN A 155 -5.48 -37.92 4.25
CA ASN A 155 -5.85 -38.41 5.57
C ASN A 155 -4.82 -39.43 6.08
N ASP A 156 -4.14 -39.09 7.18
CA ASP A 156 -3.15 -39.94 7.83
C ASP A 156 -3.80 -40.79 8.94
N SER A 157 -3.44 -42.08 9.03
CA SER A 157 -3.63 -42.88 10.25
C SER A 157 -2.42 -42.84 11.18
N ARG A 158 -1.26 -42.39 10.66
CA ARG A 158 0.01 -42.16 11.38
C ARG A 158 0.71 -40.96 10.74
N PRO A 159 1.43 -40.12 11.51
CA PRO A 159 2.09 -38.94 10.95
C PRO A 159 3.08 -39.30 9.84
N SER A 160 2.85 -38.82 8.61
CA SER A 160 3.65 -39.15 7.43
C SER A 160 4.53 -38.00 6.91
N LEU A 161 4.35 -36.79 7.44
CA LEU A 161 5.13 -35.61 7.05
C LEU A 161 6.25 -35.34 8.04
N THR A 162 7.50 -35.49 7.61
CA THR A 162 8.70 -35.15 8.38
C THR A 162 9.22 -33.77 7.99
N VAL A 163 9.65 -32.99 8.97
CA VAL A 163 10.29 -31.69 8.83
C VAL A 163 11.63 -31.73 9.55
N ASP A 164 12.68 -31.31 8.84
CA ASP A 164 14.00 -31.02 9.40
C ASP A 164 14.03 -29.55 9.86
N LEU A 165 14.19 -29.35 11.16
CA LEU A 165 14.20 -28.03 11.79
C LEU A 165 15.59 -27.41 11.82
N ASN A 166 16.63 -28.20 11.60
CA ASN A 166 18.01 -27.71 11.49
C ASN A 166 18.32 -27.27 10.06
N ASP A 167 17.65 -27.87 9.08
CA ASP A 167 17.69 -27.44 7.68
C ASP A 167 16.48 -26.56 7.33
N HIS A 168 16.27 -25.49 8.11
CA HIS A 168 15.33 -24.39 7.82
C HIS A 168 13.93 -24.82 7.35
N GLY A 169 13.41 -25.94 7.86
CA GLY A 169 12.07 -26.42 7.54
C GLY A 169 11.96 -27.23 6.25
N THR A 170 13.05 -27.84 5.77
CA THR A 170 12.96 -28.85 4.71
C THR A 170 12.00 -29.95 5.14
N TRP A 171 11.04 -30.26 4.29
CA TRP A 171 9.99 -31.23 4.60
C TRP A 171 9.88 -32.31 3.53
N LYS A 172 9.42 -33.49 3.95
CA LYS A 172 9.05 -34.60 3.09
C LYS A 172 7.80 -35.27 3.65
N CYS A 173 6.77 -35.38 2.82
CA CYS A 173 5.66 -36.30 3.04
C CYS A 173 6.01 -37.64 2.40
N HIS A 174 6.14 -38.68 3.21
CA HIS A 174 6.55 -40.02 2.74
C HIS A 174 5.43 -40.75 2.01
N ALA A 175 4.16 -40.45 2.33
CA ALA A 175 3.01 -41.06 1.67
C ALA A 175 2.70 -40.41 0.31
N CYS A 176 2.81 -39.09 0.21
CA CYS A 176 2.55 -38.36 -1.05
C CYS A 176 3.78 -38.29 -1.98
N ASP A 177 4.95 -38.72 -1.49
CA ASP A 177 6.25 -38.59 -2.16
C ASP A 177 6.58 -37.14 -2.58
N ARG A 178 6.16 -36.15 -1.79
CA ARG A 178 6.42 -34.71 -2.03
C ARG A 178 7.31 -34.13 -0.94
N GLY A 179 8.12 -33.14 -1.30
CA GLY A 179 9.00 -32.45 -0.35
C GLY A 179 9.54 -31.14 -0.92
N GLY A 180 10.20 -30.37 -0.06
CA GLY A 180 10.81 -29.10 -0.42
C GLY A 180 11.04 -28.20 0.80
N LYS A 181 11.08 -26.89 0.57
CA LYS A 181 11.13 -25.85 1.61
C LYS A 181 9.75 -25.20 1.79
N LEU A 182 9.65 -24.14 2.60
CA LEU A 182 8.38 -23.49 2.97
C LEU A 182 7.54 -23.02 1.78
N ILE A 183 8.16 -22.43 0.76
CA ILE A 183 7.44 -21.98 -0.45
C ILE A 183 6.81 -23.17 -1.20
N ALA A 184 7.59 -24.23 -1.40
CA ALA A 184 7.09 -25.45 -2.04
C ALA A 184 5.97 -26.11 -1.22
N PHE A 185 6.01 -25.98 0.11
CA PHE A 185 4.92 -26.43 0.98
C PHE A 185 3.63 -25.66 0.72
N GLU A 186 3.66 -24.33 0.74
CA GLU A 186 2.48 -23.49 0.48
C GLU A 186 1.88 -23.76 -0.90
N GLN A 187 2.72 -23.92 -1.93
CA GLN A 187 2.26 -24.27 -3.28
C GLN A 187 1.59 -25.64 -3.32
N TRP A 188 2.16 -26.63 -2.63
CA TRP A 188 1.61 -27.98 -2.57
C TRP A 188 0.27 -28.03 -1.83
N VAL A 189 0.14 -27.32 -0.70
CA VAL A 189 -1.13 -27.20 0.05
C VAL A 189 -2.18 -26.40 -0.74
N ALA A 190 -1.78 -25.34 -1.45
CA ALA A 190 -2.71 -24.60 -2.31
C ALA A 190 -3.24 -25.48 -3.45
N LYS A 191 -2.35 -26.25 -4.09
CA LYS A 191 -2.71 -27.16 -5.18
C LYS A 191 -3.71 -28.24 -4.76
N SER A 192 -3.63 -28.74 -3.52
CA SER A 192 -4.62 -29.72 -3.02
C SER A 192 -6.03 -29.12 -2.86
N LYS A 193 -6.13 -27.79 -2.73
CA LYS A 193 -7.38 -27.03 -2.67
C LYS A 193 -7.85 -26.55 -4.05
N GLY A 194 -7.19 -26.98 -5.13
CA GLY A 194 -7.50 -26.53 -6.50
C GLY A 194 -6.98 -25.14 -6.84
N GLU A 195 -6.08 -24.58 -6.04
CA GLU A 195 -5.46 -23.27 -6.29
C GLU A 195 -4.10 -23.45 -6.99
N ASP A 196 -3.89 -22.76 -8.11
CA ASP A 196 -2.58 -22.67 -8.75
C ASP A 196 -1.82 -21.45 -8.20
N LEU A 197 -0.85 -21.71 -7.31
CA LEU A 197 -0.09 -20.69 -6.59
C LEU A 197 1.31 -20.54 -7.19
N SER A 198 1.53 -19.43 -7.90
CA SER A 198 2.85 -19.11 -8.43
C SER A 198 3.86 -18.85 -7.32
N THR A 199 5.16 -18.98 -7.59
CA THR A 199 6.21 -18.67 -6.61
C THR A 199 6.13 -17.22 -6.13
N LYS A 200 5.78 -16.29 -7.05
CA LYS A 200 5.60 -14.86 -6.74
C LYS A 200 4.44 -14.61 -5.77
N ASP A 201 3.39 -15.44 -5.84
CA ASP A 201 2.20 -15.34 -4.97
C ASP A 201 2.38 -16.12 -3.65
N ALA A 202 3.18 -17.19 -3.66
CA ALA A 202 3.42 -18.05 -2.50
C ALA A 202 4.21 -17.35 -1.38
N LEU A 203 5.20 -16.54 -1.73
CA LEU A 203 6.00 -15.81 -0.74
C LEU A 203 5.16 -14.82 0.10
N PRO A 204 4.36 -13.93 -0.50
CA PRO A 204 3.43 -13.08 0.25
C PRO A 204 2.47 -13.84 1.16
N ARG A 205 1.91 -14.97 0.69
CA ARG A 205 1.02 -15.84 1.48
C ARG A 205 1.75 -16.38 2.71
N LEU A 206 2.93 -16.94 2.52
CA LEU A 206 3.77 -17.46 3.59
C LEU A 206 4.08 -16.38 4.63
N ILE A 207 4.52 -15.20 4.18
CA ILE A 207 4.81 -14.06 5.07
C ILE A 207 3.57 -13.71 5.90
N GLY A 208 2.39 -13.65 5.28
CA GLY A 208 1.12 -13.40 5.98
C GLY A 208 0.83 -14.44 7.08
N VAL A 209 0.98 -15.73 6.78
CA VAL A 209 0.80 -16.80 7.76
C VAL A 209 1.78 -16.64 8.92
N LEU A 210 3.07 -16.41 8.64
CA LEU A 210 4.09 -16.22 9.66
C LEU A 210 3.82 -15.01 10.56
N ILE A 211 3.31 -13.90 10.02
CA ILE A 211 2.90 -12.72 10.81
C ILE A 211 1.70 -13.04 11.69
N SER A 212 0.71 -13.76 11.16
CA SER A 212 -0.49 -14.16 11.93
C SER A 212 -0.13 -15.06 13.12
N LEU A 213 0.90 -15.88 12.96
CA LEU A 213 1.47 -16.72 14.02
C LEU A 213 2.43 -15.98 14.95
N GLY A 214 2.69 -14.69 14.72
CA GLY A 214 3.61 -13.87 15.52
C GLY A 214 5.10 -14.18 15.29
N LEU A 215 5.43 -14.93 14.24
CA LEU A 215 6.79 -15.41 13.94
C LEU A 215 7.65 -14.36 13.22
N LEU A 216 7.02 -13.35 12.62
CA LEU A 216 7.70 -12.21 11.97
C LEU A 216 7.31 -10.86 12.59
N LYS A 217 6.91 -10.86 13.87
CA LYS A 217 6.47 -9.63 14.54
C LYS A 217 7.59 -8.58 14.53
N GLY A 218 7.28 -7.35 14.13
CA GLY A 218 8.23 -6.24 14.04
C GLY A 218 9.11 -6.21 12.79
N HIS A 219 8.98 -7.18 11.87
CA HIS A 219 9.76 -7.21 10.62
C HIS A 219 9.15 -6.33 9.53
N LEU A 220 7.86 -5.99 9.64
CA LEU A 220 7.20 -5.08 8.71
C LEU A 220 7.02 -3.70 9.36
N GLY A 221 7.49 -2.67 8.66
CA GLY A 221 7.20 -1.28 8.96
C GLY A 221 5.76 -0.88 8.62
N GLN A 222 5.53 0.42 8.45
CA GLN A 222 4.26 0.91 7.90
C GLN A 222 4.20 0.61 6.40
N PRO A 223 3.04 0.22 5.86
CA PRO A 223 2.85 0.08 4.42
C PRO A 223 2.98 1.45 3.73
N GLU A 224 3.47 1.44 2.49
CA GLU A 224 3.46 2.61 1.59
C GLU A 224 2.02 3.00 1.20
N ALA A 225 1.15 2.00 1.05
CA ALA A 225 -0.28 2.19 0.82
C ALA A 225 -1.12 1.04 1.40
N SER A 226 -2.35 1.34 1.80
CA SER A 226 -3.37 0.36 2.20
C SER A 226 -4.62 0.58 1.34
N TYR A 227 -4.96 -0.44 0.54
CA TYR A 227 -6.12 -0.42 -0.34
C TYR A 227 -7.25 -1.23 0.29
N GLN A 228 -8.32 -0.55 0.67
CA GLN A 228 -9.43 -1.15 1.40
C GLN A 228 -10.54 -1.63 0.46
N TYR A 229 -10.85 -2.92 0.54
CA TYR A 229 -11.93 -3.55 -0.22
C TYR A 229 -13.19 -3.60 0.65
N ARG A 230 -14.14 -2.73 0.31
CA ARG A 230 -15.44 -2.59 0.99
C ARG A 230 -16.54 -3.10 0.07
N ASN A 231 -17.55 -3.74 0.66
CA ASN A 231 -18.76 -4.07 -0.07
C ASN A 231 -19.63 -2.82 -0.31
N THR A 232 -20.75 -2.97 -1.01
CA THR A 232 -21.71 -1.89 -1.30
C THR A 232 -22.31 -1.25 -0.03
N ALA A 233 -22.36 -1.97 1.09
CA ALA A 233 -22.75 -1.44 2.39
C ALA A 233 -21.62 -0.67 3.12
N GLY A 234 -20.46 -0.47 2.50
CA GLY A 234 -19.29 0.19 3.09
C GLY A 234 -18.51 -0.65 4.11
N ILE A 235 -18.87 -1.92 4.30
CA ILE A 235 -18.24 -2.82 5.27
C ILE A 235 -16.91 -3.31 4.71
N LEU A 236 -15.82 -3.11 5.46
CA LEU A 236 -14.50 -3.62 5.11
C LEU A 236 -14.49 -5.15 5.11
N LYS A 237 -14.12 -5.75 3.98
CA LYS A 237 -13.98 -7.21 3.84
C LYS A 237 -12.53 -7.65 3.89
N PHE A 238 -11.64 -6.90 3.26
CA PHE A 238 -10.20 -7.12 3.33
C PHE A 238 -9.44 -5.87 2.89
N GLU A 239 -8.12 -5.89 3.04
CA GLU A 239 -7.23 -4.88 2.49
C GLU A 239 -6.01 -5.51 1.84
N VAL A 240 -5.47 -4.78 0.86
CA VAL A 240 -4.20 -5.06 0.20
C VAL A 240 -3.20 -3.99 0.63
N LEU A 241 -2.10 -4.42 1.22
CA LEU A 241 -1.04 -3.57 1.75
C LEU A 241 0.14 -3.61 0.80
N ARG A 242 0.56 -2.46 0.32
CA ARG A 242 1.75 -2.30 -0.51
C ARG A 242 2.92 -1.87 0.34
N TYR A 243 3.99 -2.65 0.29
CA TYR A 243 5.27 -2.35 0.93
C TYR A 243 6.34 -2.13 -0.14
N LYS A 244 7.20 -1.15 0.10
CA LYS A 244 8.43 -0.94 -0.67
C LYS A 244 9.56 -1.69 0.02
N THR A 245 10.20 -2.61 -0.71
CA THR A 245 11.34 -3.40 -0.23
C THR A 245 12.58 -3.05 -1.04
N ASN A 246 13.76 -3.50 -0.58
CA ASN A 246 15.00 -3.33 -1.35
C ASN A 246 14.98 -4.04 -2.72
N GLU A 247 14.15 -5.07 -2.86
CA GLU A 247 14.06 -5.92 -4.07
C GLU A 247 12.86 -5.56 -4.95
N GLY A 248 12.07 -4.54 -4.58
CA GLY A 248 10.90 -4.11 -5.34
C GLY A 248 9.68 -3.86 -4.46
N LYS A 249 8.54 -4.48 -4.80
CA LYS A 249 7.25 -4.27 -4.13
C LYS A 249 6.79 -5.58 -3.50
N LEU A 250 6.32 -5.53 -2.26
CA LEU A 250 5.67 -6.65 -1.57
C LEU A 250 4.21 -6.28 -1.32
N PHE A 251 3.29 -7.14 -1.75
CA PHE A 251 1.86 -6.97 -1.51
C PHE A 251 1.37 -8.01 -0.52
N LEU A 252 0.86 -7.57 0.64
CA LEU A 252 0.29 -8.47 1.64
C LEU A 252 -1.21 -8.24 1.73
N GLN A 253 -1.96 -9.30 1.95
CA GLN A 253 -3.42 -9.24 2.05
C GLN A 253 -3.85 -9.62 3.46
N ARG A 254 -4.77 -8.86 4.04
CA ARG A 254 -5.33 -9.19 5.35
C ARG A 254 -6.80 -8.82 5.45
N ARG A 255 -7.49 -9.42 6.40
CA ARG A 255 -8.91 -9.21 6.67
C ARG A 255 -9.16 -9.03 8.17
N PRO A 256 -10.24 -8.37 8.57
CA PRO A 256 -10.66 -8.35 9.96
C PRO A 256 -10.95 -9.77 10.45
N ASP A 257 -10.54 -10.09 11.68
CA ASP A 257 -10.95 -11.33 12.34
C ASP A 257 -12.46 -11.28 12.63
N PRO A 258 -13.25 -12.27 12.16
CA PRO A 258 -14.71 -12.27 12.35
C PRO A 258 -15.13 -12.30 13.83
N ASN A 259 -14.30 -12.87 14.71
CA ASN A 259 -14.57 -12.95 16.15
C ASN A 259 -14.04 -11.74 16.91
N ASN A 260 -13.08 -11.00 16.32
CA ASN A 260 -12.51 -9.80 16.93
C ASN A 260 -12.05 -8.82 15.85
N PRO A 261 -12.93 -7.92 15.38
CA PRO A 261 -12.62 -6.98 14.29
C PRO A 261 -11.43 -6.02 14.54
N LYS A 262 -10.90 -5.96 15.77
CA LYS A 262 -9.67 -5.22 16.09
C LYS A 262 -8.39 -5.98 15.76
N LYS A 263 -8.50 -7.26 15.41
CA LYS A 263 -7.38 -8.13 14.98
C LYS A 263 -7.45 -8.38 13.48
N TRP A 264 -6.27 -8.60 12.90
CA TRP A 264 -6.10 -8.91 11.49
C TRP A 264 -5.69 -10.36 11.29
N ILE A 265 -6.30 -11.01 10.31
CA ILE A 265 -5.89 -12.30 9.76
C ILE A 265 -5.23 -12.02 8.42
N TRP A 266 -3.96 -12.41 8.24
CA TRP A 266 -3.17 -12.06 7.05
C TRP A 266 -3.30 -13.09 5.92
N ASN A 267 -4.54 -13.35 5.53
CA ASN A 267 -4.93 -14.13 4.36
C ASN A 267 -6.34 -13.70 3.93
N LEU A 268 -6.80 -14.26 2.80
CA LEU A 268 -8.17 -14.07 2.30
C LEU A 268 -9.01 -15.37 2.35
N ASP A 269 -8.62 -16.36 3.15
CA ASP A 269 -9.22 -17.70 3.13
C ASP A 269 -10.70 -17.68 3.57
N GLY A 270 -11.64 -17.93 2.67
CA GLY A 270 -13.07 -17.79 2.99
C GLY A 270 -13.59 -16.35 2.94
N VAL A 271 -12.83 -15.43 2.32
CA VAL A 271 -13.33 -14.13 1.88
C VAL A 271 -13.69 -14.18 0.41
N THR A 272 -14.93 -13.83 0.07
CA THR A 272 -15.31 -13.56 -1.32
C THR A 272 -14.61 -12.31 -1.82
N LYS A 273 -13.72 -12.47 -2.80
CA LYS A 273 -13.01 -11.36 -3.45
C LYS A 273 -14.00 -10.46 -4.20
N MET A 274 -13.67 -9.17 -4.28
CA MET A 274 -14.50 -8.14 -4.91
C MET A 274 -13.64 -7.05 -5.54
N LEU A 275 -14.25 -6.18 -6.33
CA LEU A 275 -13.56 -5.05 -6.94
C LEU A 275 -13.14 -4.01 -5.89
N TYR A 276 -11.98 -3.41 -6.08
CA TYR A 276 -11.58 -2.19 -5.38
C TYR A 276 -12.49 -1.05 -5.86
N GLY A 277 -12.93 -0.17 -4.95
CA GLY A 277 -13.87 0.91 -5.30
C GLY A 277 -15.31 0.47 -5.55
N LEU A 278 -15.66 -0.80 -5.28
CA LEU A 278 -17.00 -1.35 -5.54
C LEU A 278 -18.15 -0.51 -4.93
N GLY A 279 -17.94 0.09 -3.76
CA GLY A 279 -18.96 0.90 -3.09
C GLY A 279 -19.40 2.16 -3.85
N ASP A 280 -18.62 2.62 -4.83
CA ASP A 280 -18.98 3.78 -5.67
C ASP A 280 -19.77 3.38 -6.92
N VAL A 281 -19.85 2.08 -7.24
CA VAL A 281 -20.42 1.60 -8.52
C VAL A 281 -21.94 1.78 -8.58
N ASP A 282 -22.64 1.54 -7.48
CA ASP A 282 -24.11 1.61 -7.46
C ASP A 282 -24.62 2.99 -7.90
N GLU A 283 -23.93 4.05 -7.46
CA GLU A 283 -24.25 5.46 -7.72
C GLU A 283 -23.75 5.99 -9.07
N ALA A 284 -22.88 5.25 -9.77
CA ALA A 284 -22.23 5.72 -10.99
C ALA A 284 -22.95 5.31 -12.27
N ASP A 285 -22.92 6.15 -13.31
CA ASP A 285 -23.37 5.78 -14.66
C ASP A 285 -22.23 5.13 -15.45
N VAL A 286 -20.99 5.56 -15.17
CA VAL A 286 -19.77 5.14 -15.86
C VAL A 286 -18.79 4.53 -14.88
N VAL A 287 -18.15 3.43 -15.28
CA VAL A 287 -17.11 2.76 -14.48
C VAL A 287 -15.81 2.73 -15.26
N VAL A 288 -14.73 3.25 -14.68
CA VAL A 288 -13.38 3.16 -15.21
C VAL A 288 -12.64 2.01 -14.53
N ILE A 289 -12.17 1.04 -15.30
CA ILE A 289 -11.36 -0.08 -14.84
C ILE A 289 -9.89 0.24 -15.09
N CYS A 290 -9.09 0.31 -14.04
CA CYS A 290 -7.63 0.40 -14.12
C CYS A 290 -7.00 -0.97 -13.80
N GLU A 291 -5.72 -1.17 -14.13
CA GLU A 291 -5.03 -2.43 -13.84
C GLU A 291 -4.70 -2.62 -12.35
N GLY A 292 -4.37 -1.55 -11.63
CA GLY A 292 -3.97 -1.60 -10.21
C GLY A 292 -4.61 -0.54 -9.32
N GLU A 293 -4.55 -0.77 -8.00
CA GLU A 293 -5.22 0.11 -7.03
C GLU A 293 -4.61 1.52 -6.97
N LYS A 294 -3.30 1.65 -7.21
CA LYS A 294 -2.62 2.97 -7.29
C LYS A 294 -3.20 3.80 -8.43
N ASP A 295 -3.38 3.20 -9.60
CA ASP A 295 -3.95 3.87 -10.77
C ASP A 295 -5.40 4.27 -10.50
N CYS A 296 -6.18 3.39 -9.85
CA CYS A 296 -7.52 3.76 -9.41
C CYS A 296 -7.55 4.98 -8.51
N ASP A 297 -6.66 5.05 -7.52
CA ASP A 297 -6.59 6.19 -6.60
C ASP A 297 -6.19 7.49 -7.32
N ASN A 298 -5.23 7.40 -8.25
CA ASN A 298 -4.81 8.53 -9.07
C ASN A 298 -5.92 9.04 -9.98
N VAL A 299 -6.62 8.15 -10.69
CA VAL A 299 -7.78 8.53 -11.53
C VAL A 299 -8.92 9.08 -10.67
N ARG A 300 -9.23 8.46 -9.52
CA ARG A 300 -10.26 8.95 -8.59
C ARG A 300 -9.93 10.35 -8.06
N SER A 301 -8.66 10.68 -7.88
CA SER A 301 -8.21 12.00 -7.40
C SER A 301 -8.56 13.15 -8.35
N LEU A 302 -8.78 12.85 -9.63
CA LEU A 302 -9.15 13.84 -10.63
C LEU A 302 -10.58 14.35 -10.49
N ARG A 303 -11.44 13.61 -9.78
CA ARG A 303 -12.86 13.94 -9.60
C ARG A 303 -13.55 14.20 -10.95
N LEU A 304 -13.54 13.21 -11.83
CA LEU A 304 -14.16 13.24 -13.18
C LEU A 304 -15.70 13.45 -13.18
N THR A 305 -16.28 13.95 -12.10
CA THR A 305 -17.72 14.24 -11.93
C THR A 305 -18.11 15.55 -12.61
N SER A 306 -19.36 15.67 -13.09
CA SER A 306 -19.87 16.97 -13.54
C SER A 306 -20.04 17.93 -12.36
N GLU A 307 -19.69 19.21 -12.51
CA GLU A 307 -19.95 20.26 -11.51
C GLU A 307 -21.45 20.52 -11.26
N ILE A 308 -22.34 19.82 -11.98
CA ILE A 308 -23.76 20.16 -12.15
C ILE A 308 -24.70 19.16 -11.46
N THR A 309 -24.26 17.95 -11.08
CA THR A 309 -25.12 16.95 -10.41
C THR A 309 -24.57 16.50 -9.06
N SER A 310 -25.48 16.25 -8.12
CA SER A 310 -25.17 15.70 -6.79
C SER A 310 -24.81 14.21 -6.79
N LEU A 311 -24.64 13.60 -7.97
CA LEU A 311 -24.42 12.17 -8.18
C LEU A 311 -22.96 11.91 -8.58
N LYS A 312 -22.39 10.79 -8.14
CA LYS A 312 -21.05 10.37 -8.59
C LYS A 312 -21.16 9.83 -10.02
N ASP A 313 -21.00 10.67 -11.03
CA ASP A 313 -21.17 10.23 -12.43
C ASP A 313 -20.18 9.10 -12.85
N VAL A 314 -19.01 9.00 -12.19
CA VAL A 314 -17.94 8.05 -12.51
C VAL A 314 -17.44 7.31 -11.27
N ALA A 315 -17.42 5.98 -11.33
CA ALA A 315 -16.71 5.11 -10.39
C ALA A 315 -15.39 4.61 -10.99
N VAL A 316 -14.38 4.38 -10.15
CA VAL A 316 -13.09 3.83 -10.59
C VAL A 316 -12.78 2.57 -9.82
N VAL A 317 -12.50 1.48 -10.53
CA VAL A 317 -12.36 0.14 -9.96
C VAL A 317 -11.16 -0.64 -10.52
N THR A 318 -10.72 -1.65 -9.78
CA THR A 318 -9.80 -2.68 -10.26
C THR A 318 -10.06 -4.02 -9.57
N CYS A 319 -9.50 -5.11 -10.09
CA CYS A 319 -9.59 -6.43 -9.47
C CYS A 319 -8.39 -6.74 -8.56
N PRO A 320 -8.60 -7.49 -7.46
CA PRO A 320 -7.53 -7.77 -6.52
C PRO A 320 -6.48 -8.70 -7.14
N GLY A 321 -5.21 -8.31 -6.99
CA GLY A 321 -4.06 -9.06 -7.52
C GLY A 321 -3.65 -8.66 -8.94
N GLY A 322 -4.24 -7.61 -9.51
CA GLY A 322 -3.83 -7.00 -10.78
C GLY A 322 -4.10 -7.86 -12.01
N ALA A 323 -3.29 -7.65 -13.06
CA ALA A 323 -3.43 -8.35 -14.33
C ALA A 323 -3.53 -9.87 -14.19
N HIS A 324 -4.27 -10.49 -15.12
CA HIS A 324 -4.62 -11.91 -15.17
C HIS A 324 -5.58 -12.44 -14.09
N LYS A 325 -5.77 -11.76 -12.95
CA LYS A 325 -6.61 -12.24 -11.84
C LYS A 325 -8.10 -11.86 -11.96
N TRP A 326 -8.50 -11.25 -13.07
CA TRP A 326 -9.92 -10.98 -13.37
C TRP A 326 -10.75 -12.26 -13.36
N GLN A 327 -11.90 -12.21 -12.67
CA GLN A 327 -12.90 -13.28 -12.63
C GLN A 327 -14.20 -12.76 -13.22
N ALA A 328 -14.91 -13.61 -13.95
CA ALA A 328 -16.17 -13.23 -14.60
C ALA A 328 -17.27 -12.78 -13.61
N SER A 329 -17.20 -13.26 -12.36
CA SER A 329 -18.08 -12.81 -11.28
C SER A 329 -18.03 -11.30 -11.04
N TYR A 330 -16.89 -10.64 -11.27
CA TYR A 330 -16.74 -9.20 -11.08
C TYR A 330 -17.59 -8.37 -12.06
N SER A 331 -17.82 -8.88 -13.28
CA SER A 331 -18.66 -8.19 -14.26
C SER A 331 -20.12 -8.05 -13.83
N HIS A 332 -20.61 -8.94 -12.95
CA HIS A 332 -21.99 -8.87 -12.45
C HIS A 332 -22.24 -7.59 -11.64
N SER A 333 -21.22 -7.12 -10.91
CA SER A 333 -21.30 -5.87 -10.16
C SER A 333 -21.35 -4.61 -11.05
N LEU A 334 -21.13 -4.74 -12.35
CA LEU A 334 -21.07 -3.62 -13.30
C LEU A 334 -22.32 -3.55 -14.21
N GLN A 335 -23.32 -4.40 -13.97
CA GLN A 335 -24.53 -4.45 -14.80
C GLN A 335 -25.22 -3.08 -14.89
N GLY A 336 -25.65 -2.73 -16.10
CA GLY A 336 -26.31 -1.45 -16.40
C GLY A 336 -25.37 -0.25 -16.46
N LYS A 337 -24.05 -0.43 -16.33
CA LYS A 337 -23.06 0.64 -16.40
C LYS A 337 -22.37 0.69 -17.76
N ARG A 338 -21.86 1.87 -18.13
CA ARG A 338 -20.92 2.04 -19.25
C ARG A 338 -19.51 1.85 -18.72
N VAL A 339 -18.69 1.03 -19.37
CA VAL A 339 -17.38 0.65 -18.83
C VAL A 339 -16.24 1.15 -19.73
N ILE A 340 -15.33 1.91 -19.14
CA ILE A 340 -14.05 2.28 -19.76
C ILE A 340 -12.94 1.42 -19.16
N ILE A 341 -12.06 0.88 -19.99
CA ILE A 341 -10.91 0.09 -19.55
C ILE A 341 -9.63 0.85 -19.92
N LEU A 342 -8.77 1.07 -18.92
CA LEU A 342 -7.45 1.67 -19.04
C LEU A 342 -6.37 0.59 -18.83
N PRO A 343 -5.88 -0.06 -19.91
CA PRO A 343 -4.78 -1.01 -19.80
C PRO A 343 -3.43 -0.33 -19.53
N ASP A 344 -2.53 -1.01 -18.83
CA ASP A 344 -1.11 -0.65 -18.79
C ASP A 344 -0.44 -0.97 -20.14
N ASN A 345 0.57 -0.16 -20.49
CA ASN A 345 1.43 -0.35 -21.65
C ASN A 345 2.63 -1.24 -21.31
N ASP A 346 2.37 -2.50 -20.96
CA ASP A 346 3.44 -3.45 -20.68
C ASP A 346 4.16 -3.92 -21.94
N LYS A 347 5.49 -4.01 -21.85
CA LYS A 347 6.34 -4.53 -22.95
C LYS A 347 6.00 -5.97 -23.34
N ASP A 348 5.54 -6.77 -22.38
CA ASP A 348 5.16 -8.17 -22.58
C ASP A 348 3.68 -8.36 -22.97
N LYS A 349 2.95 -7.25 -23.19
CA LYS A 349 1.53 -7.21 -23.56
C LYS A 349 0.59 -7.79 -22.48
N THR A 350 1.04 -7.85 -21.22
CA THR A 350 0.22 -8.26 -20.08
C THR A 350 -1.04 -7.40 -19.94
N GLY A 351 -0.91 -6.07 -19.88
CA GLY A 351 -2.07 -5.16 -19.80
C GLY A 351 -3.06 -5.30 -20.95
N VAL A 352 -2.59 -5.48 -22.20
CA VAL A 352 -3.45 -5.71 -23.37
C VAL A 352 -4.23 -7.02 -23.24
N THR A 353 -3.55 -8.10 -22.85
CA THR A 353 -4.17 -9.42 -22.66
C THR A 353 -5.20 -9.38 -21.53
N HIS A 354 -4.89 -8.65 -20.45
CA HIS A 354 -5.82 -8.41 -19.35
C HIS A 354 -7.07 -7.68 -19.83
N ALA A 355 -6.92 -6.54 -20.53
CA ALA A 355 -8.05 -5.79 -21.06
C ALA A 355 -8.93 -6.63 -21.99
N GLN A 356 -8.35 -7.45 -22.86
CA GLN A 356 -9.12 -8.36 -23.71
C GLN A 356 -9.97 -9.35 -22.90
N LYS A 357 -9.42 -9.93 -21.83
CA LYS A 357 -10.15 -10.81 -20.92
C LYS A 357 -11.30 -10.08 -20.21
N VAL A 358 -11.07 -8.84 -19.78
CA VAL A 358 -12.12 -8.00 -19.18
C VAL A 358 -13.21 -7.69 -20.19
N VAL A 359 -12.85 -7.24 -21.41
CA VAL A 359 -13.79 -6.95 -22.50
C VAL A 359 -14.68 -8.16 -22.81
N ALA A 360 -14.11 -9.35 -22.94
CA ALA A 360 -14.88 -10.57 -23.21
C ALA A 360 -15.93 -10.81 -22.10
N SER A 361 -15.50 -10.76 -20.84
CA SER A 361 -16.37 -10.95 -19.66
C SER A 361 -17.50 -9.93 -19.57
N LEU A 362 -17.28 -8.69 -20.02
CA LEU A 362 -18.29 -7.62 -20.00
C LEU A 362 -19.24 -7.71 -21.19
N LYS A 363 -18.75 -8.12 -22.36
CA LYS A 363 -19.58 -8.37 -23.55
C LYS A 363 -20.57 -9.51 -23.33
N ASP A 364 -20.18 -10.55 -22.61
CA ASP A 364 -21.07 -11.66 -22.23
C ASP A 364 -22.27 -11.19 -21.38
N GLN A 365 -22.15 -10.03 -20.73
CA GLN A 365 -23.19 -9.39 -19.92
C GLN A 365 -23.90 -8.24 -20.66
N ALA A 366 -23.60 -8.05 -21.96
CA ALA A 366 -24.14 -7.00 -22.82
C ALA A 366 -23.85 -5.55 -22.36
N LEU A 367 -22.71 -5.30 -21.69
CA LEU A 367 -22.31 -3.95 -21.31
C LEU A 367 -21.71 -3.19 -22.50
N GLU A 368 -21.91 -1.87 -22.52
CA GLU A 368 -21.20 -0.95 -23.40
C GLU A 368 -19.76 -0.78 -22.88
N VAL A 369 -18.76 -1.09 -23.72
CA VAL A 369 -17.34 -1.10 -23.31
C VAL A 369 -16.49 -0.26 -24.26
N ARG A 370 -15.64 0.61 -23.70
CA ARG A 370 -14.61 1.37 -24.40
C ARG A 370 -13.24 1.02 -23.82
N VAL A 371 -12.26 0.74 -24.67
CA VAL A 371 -10.86 0.59 -24.25
C VAL A 371 -10.12 1.86 -24.63
N CYS A 372 -9.51 2.52 -23.65
CA CYS A 372 -8.77 3.76 -23.81
C CYS A 372 -7.30 3.52 -23.50
N CYS A 373 -6.46 3.43 -24.53
CA CYS A 373 -5.03 3.26 -24.33
C CYS A 373 -4.38 4.61 -24.04
N ILE A 374 -3.53 4.67 -23.01
CA ILE A 374 -2.66 5.82 -22.78
C ILE A 374 -1.53 5.84 -23.84
N PRO A 375 -0.92 7.01 -24.13
CA PRO A 375 0.19 7.10 -25.08
C PRO A 375 1.34 6.13 -24.73
N SER A 376 1.93 5.51 -25.76
CA SER A 376 2.89 4.40 -25.62
C SER A 376 4.19 4.74 -24.89
N GLU A 377 4.49 6.03 -24.76
CA GLU A 377 5.62 6.56 -24.01
C GLU A 377 5.44 6.46 -22.49
N PHE A 378 4.21 6.25 -22.00
CA PHE A 378 3.89 6.07 -20.59
C PHE A 378 3.55 4.61 -20.31
N LYS A 379 4.08 4.07 -19.21
CA LYS A 379 3.82 2.70 -18.78
C LYS A 379 2.38 2.54 -18.28
N ASP A 380 1.89 3.46 -17.48
CA ASP A 380 0.59 3.41 -16.83
C ASP A 380 -0.03 4.80 -16.68
N VAL A 381 -1.31 4.85 -16.31
CA VAL A 381 -2.03 6.12 -16.18
C VAL A 381 -1.44 6.99 -15.07
N SER A 382 -0.85 6.38 -14.04
CA SER A 382 -0.10 7.12 -13.02
C SER A 382 1.05 7.91 -13.63
N GLU A 383 1.89 7.28 -14.48
CA GLU A 383 3.01 7.95 -15.16
C GLU A 383 2.53 9.06 -16.11
N PHE A 384 1.44 8.81 -16.84
CA PHE A 384 0.82 9.84 -17.68
C PHE A 384 0.41 11.08 -16.87
N LEU A 385 -0.27 10.89 -15.74
CA LEU A 385 -0.76 11.97 -14.87
C LEU A 385 0.37 12.72 -14.16
N GLU A 386 1.49 12.06 -13.88
CA GLU A 386 2.68 12.71 -13.30
C GLU A 386 3.25 13.80 -14.22
N ILE A 387 3.14 13.63 -15.54
CA ILE A 387 3.63 14.59 -16.55
C ILE A 387 2.54 15.58 -17.00
N HIS A 388 1.33 15.09 -17.25
CA HIS A 388 0.25 15.87 -17.88
C HIS A 388 -0.73 16.52 -16.89
N GLY A 389 -0.58 16.26 -15.59
CA GLY A 389 -1.45 16.81 -14.57
C GLY A 389 -2.82 16.14 -14.56
N SER A 390 -3.90 16.92 -14.44
CA SER A 390 -5.24 16.41 -14.10
C SER A 390 -6.18 16.17 -15.28
N ASP A 391 -5.71 16.28 -16.53
CA ASP A 391 -6.58 16.11 -17.71
C ASP A 391 -6.47 14.69 -18.30
N LEU A 392 -7.49 13.87 -18.02
CA LEU A 392 -7.70 12.55 -18.63
C LEU A 392 -8.83 12.55 -19.68
N THR A 393 -9.49 13.69 -19.86
CA THR A 393 -10.75 13.82 -20.62
C THR A 393 -10.53 13.53 -22.09
N GLN A 394 -9.36 13.90 -22.63
CA GLN A 394 -8.99 13.62 -24.02
C GLN A 394 -8.80 12.12 -24.30
N ILE A 395 -8.35 11.35 -23.30
CA ILE A 395 -8.14 9.90 -23.42
C ILE A 395 -9.48 9.15 -23.26
N LEU A 396 -10.27 9.54 -22.27
CA LEU A 396 -11.51 8.85 -21.91
C LEU A 396 -12.69 9.22 -22.84
N GLY A 397 -12.63 10.41 -23.44
CA GLY A 397 -13.66 10.98 -24.29
C GLY A 397 -14.75 11.67 -23.46
N SER A 398 -14.97 12.96 -23.75
CA SER A 398 -15.99 13.77 -23.07
C SER A 398 -17.41 13.24 -23.27
N ASP A 399 -17.67 12.52 -24.36
CA ASP A 399 -18.94 11.85 -24.67
C ASP A 399 -19.26 10.67 -23.72
N TRP A 400 -18.26 10.18 -23.00
CA TRP A 400 -18.45 9.13 -22.00
C TRP A 400 -18.54 9.67 -20.59
N ILE A 401 -17.73 10.68 -20.26
CA ILE A 401 -17.67 11.23 -18.90
C ILE A 401 -18.75 12.30 -18.66
N HIS A 402 -19.17 13.02 -19.70
CA HIS A 402 -20.23 14.01 -19.62
C HIS A 402 -21.45 13.50 -20.37
N LYS A 403 -22.54 13.26 -19.65
CA LYS A 403 -23.84 13.00 -20.27
C LYS A 403 -24.25 14.28 -21.02
N PRO A 404 -24.68 14.22 -22.30
CA PRO A 404 -25.40 15.33 -22.90
C PRO A 404 -26.64 15.56 -22.04
N LEU A 405 -26.88 16.80 -21.62
CA LEU A 405 -28.18 17.18 -21.07
C LEU A 405 -29.22 16.74 -22.09
N GLN A 406 -30.12 15.83 -21.72
CA GLN A 406 -31.26 15.52 -22.58
C GLN A 406 -32.07 16.83 -22.71
N PRO A 407 -32.48 17.19 -23.94
CA PRO A 407 -33.18 18.45 -24.20
C PRO A 407 -34.52 18.56 -23.48
#